data_AF-A0A522UD99-F1
#
_entry.id   AF-A0A522UD99-F1
#
_cell.length_a   1.000
_cell.length_b   1.000
_cell.length_c   1.000
_cell.angle_alpha   90.00
_cell.angle_beta   90.00
_cell.angle_gamma   90.00
#
_symmetry.space_group_name_H-M   'P 1'
#
loop_
_entity.id
_entity.type
_entity.pdbx_description
1 polymer ?
#
loop_
_entity_poly.entity_id
_entity_poly.type
_entity_poly.pdbx_seq_one_letter_code
_entity_poly.pdbx_strand_id
1 'polypeptide(L)'
;MLPYGIYHVANSGQCSWYEFAKAIFDTIGMEASLSPTKTNILLSKARRPMFSPLASIKLKEYSLAMESWRAALRNYLIEKGYKLNCI
;
A
#
# COMPACT_ATOMS: atom_id res chain seq x y z
N MET A 1 5.74 -0.98 -27.05
CA MET A 1 6.92 -0.89 -26.16
C MET A 1 6.87 0.46 -25.47
N LEU A 2 7.14 0.55 -24.16
CA LEU A 2 7.15 1.84 -23.46
C LEU A 2 8.36 2.68 -23.91
N PRO A 3 8.21 4.00 -24.08
CA PRO A 3 9.34 4.86 -24.40
C PRO A 3 10.35 4.92 -23.25
N TYR A 4 11.61 5.20 -23.57
CA TYR A 4 12.64 5.40 -22.55
C TYR A 4 12.32 6.62 -21.68
N GLY A 5 12.57 6.49 -20.37
CA GLY A 5 12.37 7.57 -19.42
C GLY A 5 12.12 7.08 -18.00
N ILE A 6 11.76 8.02 -17.12
CA ILE A 6 11.47 7.75 -15.71
C ILE A 6 9.97 7.51 -15.52
N TYR A 7 9.63 6.46 -14.77
CA TYR A 7 8.26 6.07 -14.44
C TYR A 7 8.10 5.92 -12.92
N HIS A 8 6.96 6.34 -12.40
CA HIS A 8 6.49 5.90 -11.09
C HIS A 8 5.69 4.62 -11.27
N VAL A 9 5.98 3.63 -10.43
CA VAL A 9 5.26 2.35 -10.39
C VAL A 9 4.90 2.08 -8.94
N ALA A 10 3.66 2.38 -8.59
CA ALA A 10 3.05 2.06 -7.30
C ALA A 10 1.58 1.69 -7.52
N ASN A 11 1.05 0.79 -6.68
CA ASN A 11 -0.38 0.50 -6.65
C ASN A 11 -1.19 1.79 -6.42
N SER A 12 -2.37 1.86 -7.02
CA SER A 12 -3.19 3.06 -6.96
C SER A 12 -3.85 3.25 -5.58
N GLY A 13 -4.16 4.51 -5.28
CA GLY A 13 -4.66 4.93 -3.98
C GLY A 13 -3.54 5.33 -3.02
N GLN A 14 -3.93 5.61 -1.78
CA GLN A 14 -3.01 5.99 -0.71
C GLN A 14 -3.54 5.49 0.63
N CYS A 15 -2.65 5.38 1.60
CA CYS A 15 -2.99 5.14 3.00
C CYS A 15 -1.83 5.60 3.90
N SER A 16 -2.15 5.84 5.16
CA SER A 16 -1.19 5.92 6.24
C SER A 16 -0.70 4.52 6.64
N TRP A 17 0.41 4.45 7.38
CA TRP A 17 0.89 3.18 7.96
C TRP A 17 -0.14 2.52 8.87
N TYR A 18 -0.92 3.31 9.61
CA TYR A 18 -2.00 2.82 10.46
C TYR A 18 -3.09 2.14 9.64
N GLU A 19 -3.56 2.79 8.56
CA GLU A 19 -4.59 2.21 7.69
C GLU A 19 -4.11 0.96 6.94
N PHE A 20 -2.84 0.93 6.54
CA PHE A 20 -2.23 -0.25 5.93
C PHE A 20 -2.18 -1.43 6.91
N ALA A 21 -1.69 -1.20 8.13
CA ALA A 21 -1.67 -2.20 9.20
C ALA A 21 -3.09 -2.70 9.51
N LYS A 22 -4.04 -1.79 9.71
CA LYS A 22 -5.44 -2.13 9.96
C LYS A 22 -6.02 -3.00 8.83
N ALA A 23 -5.77 -2.64 7.57
CA ALA A 23 -6.24 -3.42 6.44
C ALA A 23 -5.65 -4.83 6.41
N ILE A 24 -4.39 -5.03 6.80
CA ILE A 24 -3.79 -6.37 6.91
C ILE A 24 -4.57 -7.22 7.92
N PHE A 25 -4.74 -6.73 9.14
CA PHE A 25 -5.42 -7.47 10.23
C PHE A 25 -6.89 -7.73 9.92
N ASP A 26 -7.62 -6.72 9.42
CA ASP A 26 -9.01 -6.86 8.98
C ASP A 26 -9.13 -7.96 7.89
N THR A 27 -8.20 -7.97 6.93
CA THR A 27 -8.23 -8.89 5.78
C THR A 27 -7.98 -10.34 6.18
N ILE A 28 -7.10 -10.59 7.16
CA ILE A 28 -6.79 -11.94 7.65
C ILE A 28 -7.66 -12.35 8.86
N GLY A 29 -8.59 -11.49 9.29
CA GLY A 29 -9.50 -11.77 10.41
C GLY A 29 -8.80 -11.89 11.76
N MET A 30 -7.63 -11.24 11.91
CA MET A 30 -6.88 -11.27 13.17
C MET A 30 -7.20 -10.03 13.99
N GLU A 31 -7.62 -10.23 15.24
CA GLU A 31 -7.77 -9.11 16.17
C GLU A 31 -6.40 -8.52 16.53
N ALA A 32 -6.26 -7.21 16.35
CA ALA A 32 -5.06 -6.48 16.71
C ALA A 32 -5.44 -5.18 17.41
N SER A 33 -4.84 -4.92 18.57
CA SER A 33 -4.99 -3.65 19.27
C SER A 33 -4.16 -2.57 18.57
N LEU A 34 -4.74 -1.92 17.56
CA LEU A 34 -4.12 -0.84 16.82
C LEU A 34 -4.54 0.52 17.35
N SER A 35 -3.57 1.40 17.55
CA SER A 35 -3.79 2.83 17.82
C SER A 35 -2.99 3.70 16.86
N PRO A 36 -3.57 4.79 16.33
CA PRO A 36 -2.83 5.73 15.49
C PRO A 36 -1.77 6.46 16.33
N THR A 37 -0.61 6.71 15.73
CA THR A 37 0.46 7.50 16.36
C THR A 37 1.00 8.57 15.41
N LYS A 38 1.61 9.60 15.96
CA LYS A 38 2.23 10.69 15.19
C LYS A 38 3.70 10.40 14.92
N THR A 39 4.16 10.69 13.71
CA THR A 39 5.56 10.47 13.28
C THR A 39 6.57 11.18 14.18
N ASN A 40 6.23 12.34 14.76
CA ASN A 40 7.14 13.10 15.62
C ASN A 40 7.48 12.39 16.96
N ILE A 41 6.72 11.37 17.34
CA ILE A 41 6.97 10.54 18.53
C ILE A 41 7.96 9.42 18.19
N LEU A 42 8.06 9.05 16.91
CA LEU A 42 8.97 8.00 16.44
C LEU A 42 10.38 8.61 16.26
N LEU A 43 11.27 8.35 17.22
CA LEU A 43 12.68 8.78 17.22
C LEU A 43 13.52 8.05 16.15
N SER A 44 13.10 8.11 14.88
CA SER A 44 13.86 7.53 13.78
C SER A 44 15.00 8.46 13.36
N LYS A 45 16.21 7.90 13.13
CA LYS A 45 17.38 8.68 12.67
C LYS A 45 17.16 9.37 11.32
N ALA A 46 16.33 8.77 10.46
CA ALA A 46 16.05 9.30 9.12
C ALA A 46 14.76 10.11 9.10
N ARG A 47 14.79 11.29 8.47
CA ARG A 47 13.58 12.07 8.21
C ARG A 47 12.72 11.35 7.19
N ARG A 48 11.46 11.06 7.55
CA ARG A 48 10.48 10.46 6.64
C ARG A 48 9.57 11.56 6.07
N PRO A 49 9.26 11.54 4.77
CA PRO A 49 8.26 12.45 4.21
C PRO A 49 6.90 12.19 4.85
N MET A 50 6.15 13.25 5.13
CA MET A 50 4.77 13.14 5.64
C MET A 50 3.80 12.60 4.58
N PHE A 51 4.15 12.74 3.30
CA PHE A 51 3.35 12.30 2.16
C PHE A 51 4.29 11.77 1.07
N SER A 52 4.21 10.47 0.81
CA SER A 52 4.98 9.76 -0.22
C SER A 52 4.17 8.94 -1.25
N PRO A 53 2.83 8.95 -1.31
CA PRO A 53 2.12 8.34 -2.45
C PRO A 53 2.58 8.94 -3.78
N LEU A 54 2.81 8.07 -4.77
CA LEU A 54 3.20 8.44 -6.13
C LEU A 54 2.12 8.02 -7.12
N ALA A 55 1.76 8.93 -8.02
CA ALA A 55 0.85 8.63 -9.12
C ALA A 55 1.61 8.03 -10.32
N SER A 56 1.21 6.84 -10.76
CA SER A 56 1.73 6.14 -11.95
C SER A 56 1.10 6.70 -13.25
N ILE A 57 1.26 8.00 -13.52
CA ILE A 57 0.53 8.74 -14.58
C ILE A 57 0.88 8.20 -15.97
N LYS A 58 2.17 8.11 -16.30
CA LYS A 58 2.65 7.71 -17.63
C LYS A 58 2.18 6.32 -18.06
N LEU A 59 1.96 5.39 -17.11
CA LEU A 59 1.56 4.03 -17.43
C LEU A 59 0.10 3.96 -17.92
N LYS A 60 -0.76 4.87 -17.45
CA LYS A 60 -2.18 4.91 -17.85
C LYS A 60 -2.36 5.18 -19.34
N GLU A 61 -1.45 5.94 -19.94
CA GLU A 61 -1.44 6.24 -21.39
C GLU A 61 -1.24 5.00 -22.27
N TYR A 62 -0.70 3.92 -21.69
CA TYR A 62 -0.43 2.65 -22.38
C TYR A 62 -1.31 1.50 -21.88
N SER A 63 -2.48 1.83 -21.31
CA SER A 63 -3.42 0.84 -20.73
C SER A 63 -2.81 -0.01 -19.60
N LEU A 64 -1.71 0.43 -18.98
CA LEU A 64 -1.07 -0.20 -17.83
C LEU A 64 -1.51 0.49 -16.54
N ALA A 65 -2.80 0.36 -16.22
CA ALA A 65 -3.32 0.90 -14.97
C ALA A 65 -2.88 0.05 -13.77
N MET A 66 -2.33 0.68 -12.74
CA MET A 66 -1.95 -0.01 -11.50
C MET A 66 -3.20 -0.35 -10.68
N GLU A 67 -3.32 -1.60 -10.27
CA GLU A 67 -4.38 -2.06 -9.37
C GLU A 67 -4.39 -1.27 -8.04
N SER A 68 -5.53 -1.23 -7.35
CA SER A 68 -5.62 -0.58 -6.04
C SER A 68 -4.73 -1.28 -5.02
N TRP A 69 -4.14 -0.53 -4.08
CA TRP A 69 -3.28 -1.11 -3.04
C TRP A 69 -3.99 -2.17 -2.18
N ARG A 70 -5.32 -2.05 -1.99
CA ARG A 70 -6.11 -3.04 -1.24
C ARG A 70 -6.26 -4.35 -2.00
N ALA A 71 -6.49 -4.29 -3.32
CA ALA A 71 -6.54 -5.47 -4.16
C ALA A 71 -5.18 -6.16 -4.23
N ALA A 72 -4.10 -5.39 -4.44
CA ALA A 72 -2.72 -5.88 -4.42
C ALA A 72 -2.38 -6.55 -3.09
N LEU A 73 -2.74 -5.92 -1.97
CA LEU A 73 -2.54 -6.47 -0.63
C LEU A 73 -3.28 -7.80 -0.46
N ARG A 74 -4.54 -7.88 -0.88
CA ARG A 74 -5.32 -9.13 -0.83
C ARG A 74 -4.65 -10.24 -1.64
N ASN A 75 -4.24 -9.94 -2.86
CA ASN A 75 -3.55 -10.90 -3.75
C ASN A 75 -2.25 -11.38 -3.12
N TYR A 76 -1.45 -10.46 -2.58
CA TYR A 76 -0.20 -10.79 -1.87
C TYR A 76 -0.45 -11.71 -0.66
N LEU A 77 -1.45 -11.42 0.17
CA LEU A 77 -1.77 -12.24 1.33
C LEU A 77 -2.23 -13.65 0.94
N ILE A 78 -3.03 -13.78 -0.13
CA ILE A 78 -3.41 -15.09 -0.70
C ILE A 78 -2.17 -15.84 -1.17
N GLU A 79 -1.29 -15.19 -1.93
CA GLU A 79 -0.05 -15.80 -2.44
C GLU A 79 0.87 -16.27 -1.30
N LYS A 80 0.89 -15.54 -0.17
CA LYS A 80 1.64 -15.94 1.03
C LYS A 80 0.92 -16.98 1.90
N GLY A 81 -0.25 -17.47 1.49
CA GLY A 81 -0.97 -18.55 2.17
C GLY A 81 -1.79 -18.10 3.39
N TYR A 82 -2.05 -16.79 3.55
CA TYR A 82 -2.96 -16.32 4.59
C TYR A 82 -4.40 -16.63 4.23
N LYS A 83 -5.16 -17.13 5.20
CA LYS A 83 -6.62 -17.26 5.08
C LYS A 83 -7.25 -15.89 5.19
N LEU A 84 -8.08 -15.55 4.22
CA LEU A 84 -8.82 -14.30 4.24
C LEU A 84 -10.11 -14.47 5.01
N ASN A 85 -10.53 -13.43 5.74
CA ASN A 85 -11.81 -13.38 6.45
C ASN A 85 -13.03 -13.28 5.51
N CYS A 86 -12.84 -13.47 4.20
CA CYS A 86 -13.87 -13.37 3.17
C CYS A 86 -13.90 -14.63 2.31
N ILE A 87 -14.06 -15.78 2.96
CA ILE A 87 -14.73 -17.01 2.47
C ILE A 87 -15.33 -17.72 3.69
#